data_AF-X1MCH0-F1
#
_entry.id   AF-X1MCH0-F1
#
_cell.length_a   1.000
_cell.length_b   1.000
_cell.length_c   1.000
_cell.angle_alpha   90.00
_cell.angle_beta   90.00
_cell.angle_gamma   90.00
#
_symmetry.space_group_name_H-M   'P 1'
#
loop_
_entity.id
_entity.type
_entity.pdbx_description
1 polymer ?
#
loop_
_entity_poly.entity_id
_entity_poly.type
_entity_poly.pdbx_seq_one_letter_code
_entity_poly.pdbx_strand_id
1 'polypeptide(L)'
;MKKVDSVTGQELREMFFAATTWLEKSAPDIDALNVFPVPDGDTGTNMLLTMRSTMEEAYRAPDHSASGVTQAMARGALMGARGNSGVILSQIWRGLAQSMEEKESLTGTDFAGAFQQASVMAYKGLSNPVEGTILTVTREAAAAGQAQASSG
;
A
#
# COMPACT_ATOMS: atom_id res chain seq x y z
N MET A 1 10.12 -23.72 2.12
CA MET A 1 9.19 -22.66 2.59
C MET A 1 7.87 -23.32 2.93
N LYS A 2 7.26 -22.94 4.06
CA LYS A 2 5.91 -23.39 4.42
C LYS A 2 4.91 -22.69 3.48
N LYS A 3 3.97 -23.43 2.88
CA LYS A 3 2.89 -22.82 2.09
C LYS A 3 1.96 -22.09 3.06
N VAL A 4 1.72 -20.81 2.82
CA VAL A 4 0.83 -19.97 3.61
C VAL A 4 -0.46 -19.82 2.81
N ASP A 5 -1.56 -20.32 3.35
CA ASP A 5 -2.85 -20.35 2.63
C ASP A 5 -3.69 -19.09 2.90
N SER A 6 -3.45 -18.41 4.03
CA SER A 6 -4.03 -17.10 4.34
C SER A 6 -3.13 -16.25 5.24
N VAL A 7 -3.38 -14.95 5.25
CA VAL A 7 -2.67 -13.94 6.04
C VAL A 7 -3.65 -13.25 6.98
N THR A 8 -3.36 -13.26 8.27
CA THR A 8 -4.14 -12.62 9.34
C THR A 8 -3.83 -11.12 9.47
N GLY A 9 -4.65 -10.38 10.21
CA GLY A 9 -4.38 -8.97 10.49
C GLY A 9 -3.05 -8.74 11.23
N GLN A 10 -2.61 -9.66 12.09
CA GLN A 10 -1.31 -9.57 12.75
C GLN A 10 -0.15 -9.74 11.76
N GLU A 11 -0.24 -10.73 10.87
CA GLU A 11 0.78 -10.94 9.83
C GLU A 11 0.83 -9.77 8.83
N LEU A 12 -0.32 -9.12 8.56
CA LEU A 12 -0.34 -7.87 7.79
C LEU A 12 0.46 -6.75 8.48
N ARG A 13 0.28 -6.56 9.80
CA ARG A 13 1.07 -5.57 10.55
C ARG A 13 2.56 -5.85 10.43
N GLU A 14 2.97 -7.10 10.60
CA GLU A 14 4.37 -7.52 10.51
C GLU A 14 4.94 -7.35 9.10
N MET A 15 4.18 -7.74 8.08
CA MET A 15 4.55 -7.60 6.68
C MET A 15 4.78 -6.13 6.30
N PHE A 16 3.86 -5.24 6.67
CA PHE A 16 3.96 -3.83 6.32
C PHE A 16 4.88 -3.03 7.24
N PHE A 17 5.13 -3.51 8.47
CA PHE A 17 6.24 -3.02 9.29
C PHE A 17 7.58 -3.29 8.58
N ALA A 18 7.80 -4.53 8.12
CA ALA A 18 9.00 -4.89 7.38
C ALA A 18 9.14 -4.06 6.08
N ALA A 19 8.05 -3.87 5.34
CA ALA A 19 8.03 -3.00 4.16
C ALA A 19 8.40 -1.54 4.50
N THR A 20 7.90 -1.02 5.62
CA THR A 20 8.23 0.34 6.10
C THR A 20 9.71 0.46 6.48
N THR A 21 10.29 -0.55 7.12
CA THR A 21 11.73 -0.58 7.42
C THR A 21 12.60 -0.63 6.16
N TRP A 22 12.16 -1.35 5.12
CA TRP A 22 12.85 -1.31 3.83
C TRP A 22 12.72 0.03 3.15
N LEU A 23 11.52 0.63 3.14
CA LEU A 23 11.29 1.96 2.61
C LEU A 23 12.17 3.01 3.32
N GLU A 24 12.35 2.91 4.64
CA GLU A 24 13.23 3.79 5.39
C GLU A 24 14.67 3.75 4.89
N LYS A 25 15.19 2.56 4.60
CA LYS A 25 16.54 2.39 4.05
C LYS A 25 16.67 2.93 2.64
N SER A 26 15.61 2.78 1.84
CA SER A 26 15.59 3.18 0.43
C SER A 26 15.13 4.62 0.20
N ALA A 27 14.60 5.31 1.21
CA ALA A 27 14.09 6.68 1.08
C ALA A 27 15.11 7.66 0.49
N PRO A 28 16.40 7.67 0.90
CA PRO A 28 17.42 8.53 0.29
C PRO A 28 17.65 8.22 -1.20
N ASP A 29 17.61 6.95 -1.59
CA ASP A 29 17.78 6.55 -2.99
C ASP A 29 16.57 6.97 -3.82
N ILE A 30 15.36 6.84 -3.28
CA ILE A 30 14.12 7.30 -3.92
C ILE A 30 14.12 8.83 -4.06
N ASP A 31 14.56 9.56 -3.03
CA ASP A 31 14.72 11.01 -3.05
C ASP A 31 15.74 11.43 -4.14
N ALA A 32 16.83 10.66 -4.32
CA ALA A 32 17.81 10.90 -5.38
C ALA A 32 17.29 10.59 -6.79
N LEU A 33 16.36 9.63 -6.94
CA LEU A 33 15.70 9.32 -8.21
C LEU A 33 14.62 10.34 -8.60
N ASN A 34 14.11 11.11 -7.64
CA ASN A 34 13.09 12.12 -7.86
C ASN A 34 13.64 13.35 -8.61
N VAL A 35 14.05 13.15 -9.86
CA VAL A 35 14.61 14.18 -10.74
C VAL A 35 13.60 14.67 -11.79
N PHE A 36 12.35 14.18 -11.76
CA PHE A 36 11.30 14.56 -12.70
C PHE A 36 9.88 14.44 -12.09
N PRO A 37 8.95 15.39 -12.32
CA PRO A 37 9.09 16.67 -13.03
C PRO A 37 9.62 17.80 -12.14
N VAL A 38 9.59 17.65 -10.81
CA VAL A 38 10.09 18.64 -9.84
C VAL A 38 11.09 17.94 -8.91
N PRO A 39 12.37 18.33 -8.93
CA PRO A 39 13.41 17.72 -8.11
C PRO A 39 13.44 18.33 -6.70
N ASP A 40 12.35 18.18 -5.96
CA ASP A 40 12.27 18.59 -4.55
C ASP A 40 12.96 17.59 -3.60
N GLY A 41 13.32 16.40 -4.12
CA GLY A 41 14.14 15.42 -3.40
C GLY A 41 13.48 14.92 -2.12
N ASP A 42 12.15 14.89 -2.08
CA ASP A 42 11.39 14.54 -0.87
C ASP A 42 10.42 13.34 -1.05
N THR A 43 10.39 12.72 -2.24
CA THR A 43 9.43 11.64 -2.56
C THR A 43 9.52 10.46 -1.60
N GLY A 44 10.73 9.94 -1.37
CA GLY A 44 11.01 8.85 -0.43
C GLY A 44 10.75 9.26 1.01
N THR A 45 11.16 10.47 1.40
CA THR A 45 10.86 11.03 2.73
C THR A 45 9.33 11.12 2.98
N ASN A 46 8.58 11.64 2.01
CA ASN A 46 7.13 11.77 2.05
C ASN A 46 6.42 10.41 2.13
N MET A 47 6.88 9.43 1.36
CA MET A 47 6.36 8.06 1.42
C MET A 47 6.64 7.42 2.79
N LEU A 48 7.84 7.59 3.34
CA LEU A 48 8.21 7.03 4.63
C LEU A 48 7.37 7.62 5.77
N LEU A 49 7.20 8.94 5.82
CA LEU A 49 6.38 9.59 6.84
C LEU A 49 4.92 9.15 6.76
N THR A 50 4.39 8.97 5.55
CA THR A 50 3.04 8.44 5.31
C THR A 50 2.92 7.00 5.82
N MET A 51 3.90 6.14 5.52
CA MET A 51 3.92 4.75 5.99
C MET A 51 4.09 4.63 7.50
N ARG A 52 4.88 5.50 8.15
CA ARG A 52 4.97 5.55 9.62
C ARG A 52 3.61 5.84 10.26
N SER A 53 2.88 6.83 9.75
CA SER A 53 1.52 7.13 10.22
C SER A 53 0.54 5.98 9.94
N THR A 54 0.70 5.29 8.80
CA THR A 54 -0.08 4.10 8.43
C THR A 54 0.11 2.99 9.47
N MET A 55 1.36 2.69 9.81
CA MET A 55 1.69 1.64 10.77
C MET A 55 1.29 2.00 12.20
N GLU A 56 1.47 3.26 12.61
CA GLU A 56 1.04 3.74 13.93
C GLU A 56 -0.45 3.48 14.15
N GLU A 57 -1.29 3.79 13.16
CA GLU A 57 -2.73 3.55 13.25
C GLU A 57 -3.07 2.05 13.21
N ALA A 58 -2.36 1.27 12.37
CA ALA A 58 -2.52 -0.19 12.30
C ALA A 58 -2.28 -0.89 13.65
N TYR A 59 -1.29 -0.44 14.41
CA TYR A 59 -0.98 -0.98 15.74
C TYR A 59 -1.96 -0.52 16.82
N ARG A 60 -2.65 0.61 16.62
CA ARG A 60 -3.72 1.08 17.51
C ARG A 60 -5.08 0.45 17.22
N ALA A 61 -5.22 -0.25 16.09
CA ALA A 61 -6.47 -0.86 15.70
C ALA A 61 -6.96 -1.87 16.76
N PRO A 62 -8.17 -1.68 17.33
CA PRO A 62 -8.73 -2.59 18.33
C PRO A 62 -9.26 -3.89 17.69
N ASP A 63 -9.59 -3.84 16.42
CA ASP A 63 -9.96 -4.99 15.62
C ASP A 63 -8.70 -5.62 15.01
N HIS A 64 -8.52 -6.92 15.26
CA HIS A 64 -7.34 -7.68 14.82
C HIS A 64 -7.60 -8.48 13.54
N SER A 65 -8.81 -8.41 12.98
CA SER A 65 -9.13 -8.96 11.66
C SER A 65 -8.29 -8.28 10.56
N ALA A 66 -8.14 -8.96 9.42
CA ALA A 66 -7.49 -8.34 8.26
C ALA A 66 -8.21 -7.06 7.80
N SER A 67 -9.56 -7.06 7.82
CA SER A 67 -10.37 -5.88 7.54
C SER A 67 -10.08 -4.74 8.51
N GLY A 68 -10.14 -5.00 9.82
CA GLY A 68 -9.91 -3.98 10.86
C GLY A 68 -8.52 -3.34 10.76
N VAL A 69 -7.49 -4.16 10.57
CA VAL A 69 -6.11 -3.69 10.39
C VAL A 69 -5.97 -2.86 9.12
N THR A 70 -6.46 -3.35 7.98
CA THR A 70 -6.29 -2.64 6.70
C THR A 70 -7.08 -1.33 6.64
N GLN A 71 -8.25 -1.27 7.28
CA GLN A 71 -9.01 -0.03 7.43
C GLN A 71 -8.28 0.99 8.32
N ALA A 72 -7.66 0.53 9.41
CA ALA A 72 -6.81 1.39 10.24
C ALA A 72 -5.59 1.90 9.47
N MET A 73 -4.94 1.04 8.67
CA MET A 73 -3.87 1.45 7.75
C MET A 73 -4.33 2.52 6.76
N ALA A 74 -5.47 2.32 6.10
CA ALA A 74 -6.01 3.30 5.16
C ALA A 74 -6.31 4.65 5.83
N ARG A 75 -6.85 4.63 7.06
CA ARG A 75 -7.05 5.85 7.86
C ARG A 75 -5.72 6.53 8.18
N GLY A 76 -4.73 5.78 8.67
CA GLY A 76 -3.40 6.31 8.99
C GLY A 76 -2.69 6.91 7.79
N ALA A 77 -2.77 6.24 6.63
CA ALA A 77 -2.23 6.74 5.37
C ALA A 77 -2.91 8.04 4.92
N LEU A 78 -4.24 8.13 5.04
CA LEU A 78 -5.00 9.32 4.67
C LEU A 78 -4.69 10.51 5.58
N MET A 79 -4.67 10.30 6.89
CA MET A 79 -4.42 11.37 7.87
C MET A 79 -2.96 11.81 7.89
N GLY A 80 -2.03 10.88 7.62
CA GLY A 80 -0.60 11.10 7.64
C GLY A 80 0.04 11.40 6.28
N ALA A 81 -0.75 11.50 5.21
CA ALA A 81 -0.25 11.73 3.86
C ALA A 81 0.64 12.98 3.79
N ARG A 82 1.84 12.83 3.22
CA ARG A 82 2.79 13.92 2.96
C ARG A 82 3.08 14.05 1.47
N GLY A 83 3.01 15.28 0.96
CA GLY A 83 3.25 15.58 -0.46
C GLY A 83 2.36 14.78 -1.42
N ASN A 84 2.71 14.80 -2.70
CA ASN A 84 1.96 14.09 -3.73
C ASN A 84 2.12 12.57 -3.59
N SER A 85 3.33 12.08 -3.30
CA SER A 85 3.60 10.65 -3.16
C SER A 85 2.82 10.03 -1.99
N GLY A 86 2.69 10.72 -0.86
CA GLY A 86 1.86 10.30 0.27
C GLY A 86 0.36 10.31 -0.06
N VAL A 87 -0.12 11.31 -0.80
CA VAL A 87 -1.51 11.34 -1.27
C VAL A 87 -1.81 10.14 -2.17
N ILE A 88 -0.95 9.83 -3.14
CA ILE A 88 -1.11 8.66 -4.01
C ILE A 88 -1.11 7.38 -3.18
N LEU A 89 -0.15 7.24 -2.26
CA LEU A 89 -0.04 6.07 -1.39
C LEU A 89 -1.30 5.90 -0.51
N SER A 90 -1.90 6.98 -0.03
CA SER A 90 -3.17 6.93 0.71
C SER A 90 -4.32 6.37 -0.12
N GLN A 91 -4.35 6.66 -1.43
CA GLN A 91 -5.38 6.13 -2.33
C GLN A 91 -5.18 4.65 -2.63
N ILE A 92 -3.92 4.20 -2.73
CA ILE A 92 -3.58 2.77 -2.82
C ILE A 92 -4.11 2.04 -1.58
N TRP A 93 -3.80 2.54 -0.38
CA TRP A 93 -4.29 1.96 0.88
C TRP A 93 -5.81 1.94 0.97
N ARG A 94 -6.47 3.02 0.56
CA ARG A 94 -7.93 3.09 0.51
C ARG A 94 -8.53 2.00 -0.39
N GLY A 95 -7.94 1.76 -1.56
CA GLY A 95 -8.41 0.71 -2.47
C GLY A 95 -8.15 -0.70 -1.93
N LEU A 96 -7.00 -0.93 -1.28
CA LEU A 96 -6.72 -2.20 -0.59
C LEU A 96 -7.78 -2.48 0.48
N ALA A 97 -8.00 -1.53 1.39
CA ALA A 97 -8.92 -1.71 2.50
C ALA A 97 -10.36 -1.94 2.03
N GLN A 98 -10.82 -1.20 1.00
CA GLN A 98 -12.14 -1.41 0.41
C GLN A 98 -12.34 -2.84 -0.12
N SER A 99 -11.31 -3.44 -0.74
CA SER A 99 -11.40 -4.80 -1.25
C SER A 99 -11.29 -5.88 -0.17
N MET A 100 -10.86 -5.50 1.03
CA MET A 100 -10.58 -6.40 2.15
C MET A 100 -11.64 -6.28 3.27
N GLU A 101 -12.70 -5.50 3.04
CA GLU A 101 -13.81 -5.34 3.99
C GLU A 101 -14.41 -6.69 4.40
N GLU A 102 -14.75 -6.79 5.69
CA GLU A 102 -15.41 -7.96 6.31
C GLU A 102 -14.58 -9.25 6.34
N LYS A 103 -13.29 -9.19 5.95
CA LYS A 103 -12.40 -10.37 5.95
C LYS A 103 -11.63 -10.50 7.27
N GLU A 104 -11.72 -11.69 7.87
CA GLU A 104 -10.91 -12.06 9.04
C GLU A 104 -9.44 -12.32 8.66
N SER A 105 -9.23 -12.97 7.51
CA SER A 105 -7.91 -13.24 6.92
C SER A 105 -7.97 -13.17 5.40
N LEU A 106 -6.81 -13.10 4.74
CA LEU A 106 -6.69 -12.88 3.29
C LEU A 106 -5.98 -14.05 2.62
N THR A 107 -6.61 -14.62 1.60
CA THR A 107 -5.98 -15.58 0.68
C THR A 107 -5.20 -14.85 -0.43
N GLY A 108 -4.42 -15.59 -1.22
CA GLY A 108 -3.74 -15.03 -2.40
C GLY A 108 -4.71 -14.38 -3.40
N THR A 109 -5.89 -14.96 -3.59
CA THR A 109 -6.95 -14.38 -4.44
C THR A 109 -7.47 -13.06 -3.87
N ASP A 110 -7.58 -12.94 -2.55
CA ASP A 110 -8.00 -11.69 -1.90
C ASP A 110 -6.97 -10.59 -2.11
N PHE A 111 -5.67 -10.90 -2.03
CA PHE A 111 -4.61 -9.96 -2.36
C PHE A 111 -4.64 -9.52 -3.82
N ALA A 112 -4.82 -10.45 -4.75
CA ALA A 112 -4.93 -10.13 -6.18
C ALA A 112 -6.09 -9.16 -6.45
N GLY A 113 -7.26 -9.42 -5.86
CA GLY A 113 -8.42 -8.51 -5.91
C GLY A 113 -8.11 -7.15 -5.29
N ALA A 114 -7.43 -7.14 -4.15
CA ALA A 114 -7.10 -5.90 -3.46
C ALA A 114 -6.11 -5.03 -4.22
N PHE A 115 -5.07 -5.60 -4.83
CA PHE A 115 -4.15 -4.83 -5.67
C PHE A 115 -4.84 -4.25 -6.90
N GLN A 116 -5.78 -4.99 -7.50
CA GLN A 116 -6.59 -4.49 -8.59
C GLN A 116 -7.44 -3.29 -8.16
N GLN A 117 -8.09 -3.36 -6.99
CA GLN A 117 -8.87 -2.26 -6.44
C GLN A 117 -7.99 -1.06 -6.04
N ALA A 118 -6.80 -1.31 -5.49
CA ALA A 118 -5.81 -0.29 -5.16
C ALA A 118 -5.34 0.48 -6.39
N SER A 119 -5.06 -0.22 -7.49
CA SER A 119 -4.74 0.42 -8.78
C SER A 119 -5.91 1.29 -9.27
N VAL A 120 -7.14 0.77 -9.30
CA VAL A 120 -8.32 1.55 -9.72
C VAL A 120 -8.49 2.81 -8.86
N MET A 121 -8.33 2.67 -7.54
CA MET A 121 -8.49 3.78 -6.61
C MET A 121 -7.41 4.85 -6.78
N ALA A 122 -6.15 4.44 -6.95
CA ALA A 122 -5.03 5.35 -7.12
C ALA A 122 -5.16 6.19 -8.39
N TYR A 123 -5.58 5.59 -9.52
CA TYR A 123 -5.79 6.33 -10.76
C TYR A 123 -7.01 7.25 -10.68
N LYS A 124 -8.11 6.81 -10.06
CA LYS A 124 -9.32 7.64 -9.89
C LYS A 124 -9.11 8.81 -8.91
N GLY A 125 -8.20 8.66 -7.94
CA GLY A 125 -7.88 9.69 -6.96
C GLY A 125 -7.05 10.85 -7.49
N LEU A 126 -6.62 10.80 -8.77
CA LEU A 126 -5.75 11.80 -9.38
C LEU A 126 -6.41 12.43 -10.60
N SER A 127 -6.32 13.75 -10.70
CA SER A 127 -6.83 14.47 -11.88
C SER A 127 -6.05 14.15 -13.15
N ASN A 128 -4.74 13.91 -13.03
CA ASN A 128 -3.83 13.62 -14.14
C ASN A 128 -2.85 12.50 -13.74
N PRO A 129 -3.26 11.21 -13.82
CA PRO A 129 -2.38 10.10 -13.51
C PRO A 129 -1.24 9.97 -14.55
N VAL A 130 -0.02 9.71 -14.09
CA VAL A 130 1.19 9.61 -14.92
C VAL A 130 1.81 8.22 -14.80
N GLU A 131 1.95 7.52 -15.93
CA GLU A 131 2.71 6.26 -16.01
C GLU A 131 4.22 6.52 -15.88
N GLY A 132 4.98 5.50 -15.47
CA GLY A 132 6.39 5.65 -15.05
C GLY A 132 6.52 6.05 -13.58
N THR A 133 5.43 5.99 -12.81
CA THR A 133 5.40 6.28 -11.37
C THR A 133 4.96 5.05 -10.57
N ILE A 134 4.77 5.19 -9.25
CA ILE A 134 4.20 4.14 -8.39
C ILE A 134 2.82 3.62 -8.88
N LEU A 135 2.11 4.41 -9.69
CA LEU A 135 0.87 3.98 -10.35
C LEU A 135 1.10 2.78 -11.27
N THR A 136 2.14 2.85 -12.11
CA THR A 136 2.55 1.78 -13.01
C THR A 136 2.91 0.54 -12.22
N VAL A 137 3.73 0.68 -11.16
CA VAL A 137 4.12 -0.44 -10.31
C VAL A 137 2.91 -1.12 -9.69
N THR A 138 1.94 -0.34 -9.20
CA THR A 138 0.72 -0.87 -8.58
C THR A 138 -0.15 -1.59 -9.61
N ARG A 139 -0.29 -1.05 -10.82
CA ARG A 139 -1.06 -1.65 -11.93
C ARG A 139 -0.43 -2.96 -12.41
N GLU A 140 0.89 -2.99 -12.61
CA GLU A 140 1.61 -4.20 -13.03
C GLU A 140 1.59 -5.28 -11.93
N ALA A 141 1.75 -4.89 -10.66
CA ALA A 141 1.62 -5.81 -9.53
C ALA A 141 0.22 -6.43 -9.45
N ALA A 142 -0.83 -5.62 -9.67
CA ALA A 142 -2.20 -6.12 -9.74
C ALA A 142 -2.39 -7.14 -10.88
N ALA A 143 -1.90 -6.82 -12.08
CA ALA A 143 -1.99 -7.71 -13.23
C ALA A 143 -1.27 -9.05 -12.98
N ALA A 144 -0.06 -9.00 -12.43
CA ALA A 144 0.71 -10.19 -12.08
C ALA A 144 0.00 -11.03 -11.00
N GLY A 145 -0.55 -10.39 -9.96
CA GLY A 145 -1.31 -11.06 -8.91
C GLY A 145 -2.56 -11.77 -9.44
N GLN A 146 -3.30 -11.13 -10.34
CA GLN A 146 -4.48 -11.71 -10.99
C GLN A 146 -4.12 -12.91 -11.88
N ALA A 147 -3.03 -12.81 -12.65
CA ALA A 147 -2.54 -13.92 -13.46
C ALA A 147 -2.17 -15.12 -12.60
N GLN A 148 -1.46 -14.91 -11.49
CA GLN A 148 -1.10 -15.98 -10.56
C GLN A 148 -2.32 -16.60 -9.89
N ALA A 149 -3.27 -15.79 -9.39
CA ALA A 149 -4.49 -16.28 -8.75
C ALA A 149 -5.36 -17.11 -9.70
N SER A 150 -5.33 -16.80 -11.01
CA SER A 150 -6.04 -17.55 -12.04
C SER A 150 -5.37 -18.88 -12.40
N SER A 151 -4.09 -19.06 -12.06
CA SER A 151 -3.30 -20.25 -12.41
C SER A 151 -3.29 -21.38 -11.36
N GLY A 152 -3.85 -21.13 -10.16
CA GLY A 152 -3.84 -22.07 -9.02
C GLY A 152 -2.52 -22.10 -8.26
#